data_AF-A0A8S0FVD5-F1
#
_entry.id   AF-A0A8S0FVD5-F1
#
_cell.length_a   1.000
_cell.length_b   1.000
_cell.length_c   1.000
_cell.angle_alpha   90.00
_cell.angle_beta   90.00
_cell.angle_gamma   90.00
#
_symmetry.space_group_name_H-M   'P 1'
#
loop_
_entity.id
_entity.type
_entity.pdbx_description
1 polymer ?
#
loop_
_entity_poly.entity_id
_entity_poly.type
_entity_poly.pdbx_seq_one_letter_code
_entity_poly.pdbx_strand_id
1 'polypeptide(L)'
;MKWFAEMEFWFALIKVLAIVTFLVVGTVFLGSGQPLDGNTTGFHLITDNGGFFPHGLLPALVLIQGVVFAFASIEMVGTAAGECKDPQTMVPKAINSVIWRIGLFYVGSVVLLVMLLPWSAYQAGQSPFVTFFSKLGVPYIGSIMNIVVLTAALSSLNSGLY
;
A
#
# COMPACT_ATOMS: atom_id res chain seq x y z
N MET A 1 -26.91 7.02 10.35
CA MET A 1 -25.81 6.50 11.19
C MET A 1 -25.51 5.02 10.95
N LYS A 2 -26.43 4.05 11.18
CA LYS A 2 -26.13 2.61 10.93
C LYS A 2 -25.75 2.25 9.48
N TRP A 3 -26.53 2.69 8.50
CA TRP A 3 -26.25 2.44 7.07
C TRP A 3 -24.89 2.98 6.61
N PHE A 4 -24.45 4.11 7.17
CA PHE A 4 -23.17 4.71 6.84
C PHE A 4 -22.00 3.90 7.42
N ALA A 5 -22.09 3.52 8.70
CA ALA A 5 -21.08 2.68 9.34
C ALA A 5 -20.95 1.29 8.67
N GLU A 6 -22.06 0.70 8.22
CA GLU A 6 -22.04 -0.55 7.45
C GLU A 6 -21.35 -0.35 6.09
N MET A 7 -21.68 0.72 5.34
CA MET A 7 -21.01 1.01 4.07
C MET A 7 -19.51 1.26 4.24
N GLU A 8 -19.10 2.02 5.26
CA GLU A 8 -17.69 2.22 5.57
C GLU A 8 -16.97 0.91 5.92
N PHE A 9 -17.61 0.01 6.67
CA PHE A 9 -17.07 -1.31 6.96
C PHE A 9 -16.84 -2.11 5.67
N TRP A 10 -17.83 -2.14 4.76
CA TRP A 10 -17.69 -2.83 3.47
C TRP A 10 -16.59 -2.22 2.59
N PHE A 11 -16.48 -0.89 2.55
CA PHE A 11 -15.41 -0.23 1.80
C PHE A 11 -14.03 -0.45 2.40
N ALA A 12 -13.90 -0.43 3.73
CA ALA A 12 -12.66 -0.76 4.42
C ALA A 12 -12.26 -2.22 4.17
N LEU A 13 -13.22 -3.14 4.14
CA LEU A 13 -12.99 -4.56 3.84
C LEU A 13 -12.41 -4.75 2.44
N ILE A 14 -12.96 -4.07 1.44
CA ILE A 14 -12.44 -4.12 0.05
C ILE A 14 -10.98 -3.66 -0.01
N LYS A 15 -10.62 -2.57 0.67
CA LYS A 15 -9.23 -2.06 0.74
C LYS A 15 -8.28 -3.10 1.32
N VAL A 16 -8.64 -3.67 2.46
CA VAL A 16 -7.81 -4.67 3.15
C VAL A 16 -7.65 -5.92 2.29
N LEU A 17 -8.74 -6.42 1.69
CA LEU A 17 -8.69 -7.58 0.81
C LEU A 17 -7.79 -7.33 -0.42
N ALA A 18 -7.83 -6.13 -1.01
CA ALA A 18 -6.99 -5.78 -2.15
C ALA A 18 -5.50 -5.86 -1.81
N ILE A 19 -5.10 -5.25 -0.69
CA ILE A 19 -3.70 -5.24 -0.23
C ILE A 19 -3.27 -6.65 0.17
N VAL A 20 -4.09 -7.38 0.92
CA VAL A 20 -3.77 -8.76 1.32
C VAL A 20 -3.60 -9.66 0.10
N THR A 21 -4.49 -9.56 -0.89
CA THR A 21 -4.38 -10.30 -2.15
C THR A 21 -3.08 -9.95 -2.87
N PHE A 22 -2.74 -8.66 -2.95
CA PHE A 22 -1.46 -8.24 -3.52
C PHE A 22 -0.26 -8.84 -2.78
N LEU A 23 -0.22 -8.76 -1.45
CA LEU A 23 0.89 -9.29 -0.66
C LEU A 23 1.06 -10.79 -0.87
N VAL A 24 -0.03 -11.55 -0.88
CA VAL A 24 0.01 -13.00 -1.11
C VAL A 24 0.48 -13.32 -2.52
N VAL A 25 -0.16 -12.75 -3.55
CA VAL A 25 0.18 -13.02 -4.96
C VAL A 25 1.61 -12.55 -5.26
N GLY A 26 1.98 -11.35 -4.84
CA GLY A 26 3.32 -10.79 -5.01
C GLY A 26 4.39 -11.65 -4.35
N THR A 27 4.16 -12.11 -3.11
CA THR A 27 5.13 -13.00 -2.42
C THR A 27 5.26 -14.34 -3.12
N VAL A 28 4.17 -14.92 -3.63
CA VAL A 28 4.20 -16.17 -4.40
C VAL A 28 4.97 -16.00 -5.70
N PHE A 29 4.78 -14.90 -6.43
CA PHE A 29 5.54 -14.60 -7.65
C PHE A 29 7.03 -14.31 -7.39
N LEU A 30 7.33 -13.65 -6.27
CA LEU A 30 8.71 -13.43 -5.85
C LEU A 30 9.39 -14.76 -5.46
N GLY A 31 8.69 -15.62 -4.72
CA GLY A 31 9.22 -16.90 -4.26
C GLY A 31 9.29 -17.98 -5.36
N SER A 32 8.44 -17.91 -6.38
CA SER A 32 8.46 -18.84 -7.51
C SER A 32 9.55 -18.53 -8.53
N GLY A 33 10.12 -17.32 -8.51
CA GLY A 33 11.12 -16.87 -9.47
C GLY A 33 10.61 -16.81 -10.91
N GLN A 34 9.29 -16.88 -11.12
CA GLN A 34 8.73 -16.82 -12.47
C GLN A 34 8.95 -15.43 -13.07
N PRO A 35 9.36 -15.36 -14.36
CA PRO A 35 9.53 -14.08 -15.02
C PRO A 35 8.18 -13.39 -15.16
N LEU A 36 8.09 -12.17 -14.65
CA LEU A 36 6.93 -11.30 -14.78
C LEU A 36 7.23 -10.30 -15.91
N ASP A 37 6.44 -10.31 -16.98
CA ASP A 37 6.64 -9.44 -18.14
C ASP A 37 8.08 -9.51 -18.72
N GLY A 38 8.66 -10.72 -18.74
CA GLY A 38 10.03 -10.95 -19.21
C GLY A 38 11.14 -10.57 -18.23
N ASN A 39 10.81 -10.08 -17.03
CA ASN A 39 11.76 -9.71 -15.99
C ASN A 39 11.78 -10.76 -14.88
N THR A 40 12.98 -11.21 -14.47
CA THR A 40 13.14 -12.07 -13.29
C THR A 40 12.87 -11.27 -12.03
N THR A 41 11.96 -11.75 -11.18
CA THR A 41 11.64 -11.13 -9.89
C THR A 41 12.81 -11.29 -8.92
N GLY A 42 13.05 -10.28 -8.07
CA GLY A 42 14.11 -10.33 -7.06
C GLY A 42 14.79 -8.99 -6.76
N PHE A 43 15.74 -9.03 -5.82
CA PHE A 43 16.54 -7.88 -5.40
C PHE A 43 17.37 -7.26 -6.53
N HIS A 44 17.70 -8.05 -7.56
CA HIS A 44 18.43 -7.59 -8.72
C HIS A 44 17.73 -6.43 -9.44
N LEU A 45 16.40 -6.39 -9.41
CA LEU A 45 15.63 -5.27 -9.97
C LEU A 45 15.93 -3.95 -9.26
N ILE A 46 16.35 -3.97 -8.00
CA ILE A 46 16.77 -2.76 -7.28
C ILE A 46 18.18 -2.38 -7.69
N THR A 47 19.13 -3.32 -7.65
CA THR A 47 20.55 -3.03 -7.95
C THR A 47 20.77 -2.58 -9.38
N ASP A 48 20.09 -3.20 -10.33
CA ASP A 48 20.31 -2.98 -11.76
C ASP A 48 19.62 -1.73 -12.29
N ASN A 49 18.60 -1.26 -11.58
CA ASN A 49 17.83 -0.09 -11.99
C ASN A 49 18.24 1.16 -11.19
N GLY A 50 19.49 1.26 -10.74
CA GLY A 50 20.03 2.46 -10.07
C GLY A 50 19.98 2.44 -8.54
N GLY A 51 19.76 1.27 -7.94
CA GLY A 51 19.80 1.07 -6.49
C GLY A 51 18.62 1.71 -5.76
N PHE A 52 18.86 2.11 -4.50
CA PHE A 52 17.84 2.74 -3.65
C PHE A 52 17.51 4.18 -4.06
N PHE A 53 18.41 4.87 -4.77
CA PHE A 53 18.27 6.28 -5.14
C PHE A 53 18.51 6.49 -6.64
N PRO A 54 17.68 5.93 -7.52
CA PRO A 54 17.89 5.97 -8.98
C PRO A 54 17.87 7.41 -9.55
N HIS A 55 17.17 8.33 -8.88
CA HIS A 55 17.11 9.75 -9.24
C HIS A 55 17.98 10.65 -8.33
N GLY A 56 18.80 10.07 -7.45
CA GLY A 56 19.62 10.80 -6.48
C GLY A 56 18.91 11.14 -5.17
N LEU A 57 19.65 11.76 -4.24
CA LEU A 57 19.21 11.99 -2.87
C LEU A 57 18.20 13.15 -2.73
N LEU A 58 18.35 14.20 -3.54
CA LEU A 58 17.47 15.38 -3.50
C LEU A 58 15.99 15.03 -3.76
N PRO A 59 15.64 14.29 -4.84
CA PRO A 59 14.26 13.85 -5.05
C PRO A 59 13.73 12.97 -3.92
N ALA A 60 14.57 12.12 -3.32
CA ALA A 60 14.16 11.29 -2.18
C ALA A 60 13.77 12.14 -0.96
N LEU A 61 14.53 13.20 -0.65
CA LEU A 61 14.20 14.12 0.44
C LEU A 61 12.88 14.87 0.21
N VAL A 62 12.60 15.25 -1.04
CA VAL A 62 11.32 15.89 -1.40
C VAL A 62 10.15 14.91 -1.24
N LEU A 63 10.32 13.66 -1.65
CA LEU A 63 9.29 12.61 -1.53
C LEU A 63 8.98 12.24 -0.08
N ILE A 64 9.97 12.28 0.82
CA ILE A 64 9.76 12.02 2.26
C ILE A 64 8.69 12.96 2.84
N GLN A 65 8.63 14.22 2.40
CA GLN A 65 7.61 15.16 2.87
C GLN A 65 6.20 14.70 2.51
N GLY A 66 6.01 14.19 1.29
CA GLY A 66 4.73 13.63 0.86
C GLY A 66 4.34 12.38 1.65
N VAL A 67 5.32 11.53 1.97
CA VAL A 67 5.10 10.35 2.83
C VAL A 67 4.69 10.78 4.24
N VAL A 68 5.38 11.75 4.85
CA VAL A 68 5.02 12.28 6.17
C VAL A 68 3.61 12.86 6.15
N PHE A 69 3.25 13.63 5.12
CA PHE A 69 1.91 14.18 4.96
C PHE A 69 0.83 13.09 4.85
N ALA A 70 1.09 12.02 4.09
CA ALA A 70 0.17 10.89 3.95
C ALA A 70 -0.09 10.15 5.28
N PHE A 71 0.85 10.23 6.23
CA PHE A 71 0.77 9.62 7.55
C PHE A 71 0.43 10.58 8.69
N ALA A 72 0.20 11.87 8.40
CA ALA A 72 -0.17 12.86 9.41
C ALA A 72 -1.46 12.48 10.16
N SER A 73 -2.37 11.72 9.54
CA SER A 73 -3.60 11.23 10.17
C SER A 73 -3.39 10.19 11.28
N ILE A 74 -2.17 9.65 11.45
CA ILE A 74 -1.85 8.73 12.57
C ILE A 74 -1.99 9.42 13.93
N GLU A 75 -1.86 10.76 13.98
CA GLU A 75 -2.01 11.55 15.20
C GLU A 75 -3.38 11.33 15.88
N MET A 76 -4.43 11.04 15.10
CA MET A 76 -5.77 10.75 15.59
C MET A 76 -5.82 9.50 16.49
N VAL A 77 -4.95 8.52 16.26
CA VAL A 77 -4.81 7.33 17.12
C VAL A 77 -4.26 7.72 18.49
N GLY A 78 -3.37 8.71 18.54
CA GLY A 78 -2.83 9.27 19.78
C GLY A 78 -3.91 9.97 20.61
N THR A 79 -4.75 10.79 19.96
CA THR A 79 -5.85 11.51 20.62
C THR A 79 -6.92 10.56 21.16
N ALA A 80 -7.35 9.58 20.36
CA ALA A 80 -8.31 8.56 20.80
C ALA A 80 -7.75 7.67 21.93
N ALA A 81 -6.44 7.43 21.95
CA ALA A 81 -5.79 6.73 23.06
C ALA A 81 -5.72 7.58 24.34
N GLY A 82 -5.75 8.91 24.24
CA GLY A 82 -5.87 9.85 25.36
C GLY A 82 -7.24 9.86 26.04
N GLU A 83 -8.30 9.45 25.32
CA GLU A 83 -9.67 9.33 25.84
C GLU A 83 -9.96 7.93 26.44
N CYS A 84 -9.01 6.99 26.38
CA CYS A 84 -9.18 5.65 26.89
C CYS A 84 -9.13 5.57 28.42
N LYS A 85 -9.93 4.67 29.00
CA LYS A 85 -10.02 4.43 30.46
C LYS A 85 -8.70 3.97 31.11
N ASP A 86 -7.81 3.34 30.35
CA ASP A 86 -6.49 2.88 30.80
C ASP A 86 -5.42 3.22 29.74
N PRO A 87 -4.95 4.49 29.70
CA PRO A 87 -4.03 4.95 28.67
C PRO A 87 -2.64 4.31 28.81
N GLN A 88 -2.21 3.93 30.02
CA GLN A 88 -0.89 3.36 30.24
C GLN A 88 -0.69 2.02 29.54
N THR A 89 -1.75 1.21 29.41
CA THR A 89 -1.68 -0.09 28.72
C THR A 89 -2.23 -0.03 27.29
N MET A 90 -3.21 0.83 27.02
CA MET A 90 -3.88 0.89 25.73
C MET A 90 -3.09 1.71 24.69
N VAL A 91 -2.46 2.82 25.10
CA VAL A 91 -1.68 3.67 24.18
C VAL A 91 -0.53 2.88 23.55
N PRO A 92 0.34 2.17 24.29
CA PRO A 92 1.45 1.42 23.67
C PRO A 92 0.97 0.30 22.75
N LYS A 93 -0.13 -0.39 23.12
CA LYS A 93 -0.72 -1.44 22.29
C LYS A 93 -1.29 -0.89 20.98
N ALA A 94 -2.00 0.23 21.04
CA ALA A 94 -2.54 0.88 19.85
C ALA A 94 -1.42 1.34 18.90
N ILE A 95 -0.38 1.99 19.44
CA ILE A 95 0.79 2.43 18.66
C ILE A 95 1.47 1.23 17.99
N ASN A 96 1.82 0.18 18.74
CA ASN A 96 2.48 -0.99 18.18
C ASN A 96 1.62 -1.69 17.11
N SER A 97 0.30 -1.73 17.30
CA SER A 97 -0.64 -2.26 16.31
C SER A 97 -0.65 -1.45 15.02
N VAL A 98 -0.56 -0.11 15.10
CA VAL A 98 -0.47 0.76 13.92
C VAL A 98 0.87 0.57 13.21
N ILE A 99 1.99 0.60 13.94
CA ILE A 99 3.33 0.43 13.38
C ILE A 99 3.45 -0.89 12.63
N TRP A 100 2.98 -2.00 13.22
CA TRP A 100 3.01 -3.31 12.57
C TRP A 100 2.22 -3.32 11.26
N ARG A 101 1.02 -2.72 11.25
CA ARG A 101 0.18 -2.64 10.05
C ARG A 101 0.84 -1.79 8.95
N ILE A 102 1.49 -0.69 9.30
CA ILE A 102 2.24 0.14 8.33
C ILE A 102 3.42 -0.64 7.77
N GLY A 103 4.20 -1.31 8.63
CA GLY A 103 5.33 -2.14 8.20
C GLY A 103 4.88 -3.26 7.24
N LEU A 104 3.82 -3.99 7.60
CA LEU A 104 3.33 -5.10 6.79
C LEU A 104 2.67 -4.64 5.49
N PHE A 105 1.69 -3.73 5.57
CA PHE A 105 0.86 -3.38 4.42
C PHE A 105 1.49 -2.32 3.53
N TYR A 106 2.13 -1.30 4.10
CA TYR A 106 2.71 -0.22 3.30
C TYR A 106 4.14 -0.57 2.88
N VAL A 107 5.04 -0.75 3.84
CA VAL A 107 6.45 -1.02 3.55
C VAL A 107 6.59 -2.35 2.81
N GLY A 108 5.91 -3.41 3.28
CA GLY A 108 5.88 -4.69 2.61
C GLY A 108 5.38 -4.61 1.16
N SER A 109 4.35 -3.80 0.88
CA SER A 109 3.87 -3.64 -0.48
C SER A 109 4.87 -2.91 -1.38
N VAL A 110 5.48 -1.82 -0.90
CA VAL A 110 6.49 -1.07 -1.66
C VAL A 110 7.70 -1.95 -1.97
N VAL A 111 8.19 -2.69 -0.98
CA VAL A 111 9.31 -3.63 -1.13
C VAL A 111 8.98 -4.70 -2.17
N LEU A 112 7.78 -5.29 -2.13
CA LEU A 112 7.35 -6.24 -3.14
C LEU A 112 7.28 -5.61 -4.53
N LEU A 113 6.68 -4.43 -4.68
CA LEU A 113 6.56 -3.76 -5.98
C LEU A 113 7.92 -3.55 -6.67
N VAL A 114 8.95 -3.13 -5.91
CA VAL A 114 10.29 -2.91 -6.48
C VAL A 114 11.06 -4.21 -6.76
N MET A 115 10.64 -5.33 -6.15
CA MET A 115 11.20 -6.66 -6.42
C MET A 115 10.42 -7.44 -7.47
N LEU A 116 9.25 -6.97 -7.88
CA LEU A 116 8.41 -7.66 -8.86
C LEU A 116 8.57 -7.06 -10.26
N LEU A 117 8.73 -5.74 -10.37
CA LEU A 117 8.91 -5.03 -11.65
C LEU A 117 9.95 -3.92 -11.50
N PRO A 118 10.69 -3.58 -12.58
CA PRO A 118 11.57 -2.42 -12.57
C PRO A 118 10.75 -1.15 -12.33
N TRP A 119 11.34 -0.17 -11.63
CA TRP A 119 10.62 1.06 -11.28
C TRP A 119 10.12 1.84 -12.51
N SER A 120 10.78 1.65 -13.67
CA SER A 120 10.40 2.22 -14.97
C SER A 120 9.10 1.65 -15.56
N ALA A 121 8.62 0.52 -15.07
CA ALA A 121 7.34 -0.06 -15.47
C ALA A 121 6.14 0.71 -14.89
N TYR A 122 6.34 1.47 -13.81
CA TYR A 122 5.28 2.24 -13.17
C TYR A 122 5.14 3.62 -13.82
N GLN A 123 3.91 3.98 -14.16
CA GLN A 123 3.58 5.23 -14.83
C GLN A 123 2.80 6.17 -13.90
N ALA A 124 3.06 7.47 -14.04
CA ALA A 124 2.28 8.49 -13.37
C ALA A 124 0.79 8.38 -13.76
N GLY A 125 -0.10 8.53 -12.78
CA GLY A 125 -1.55 8.44 -12.99
C GLY A 125 -2.11 7.02 -13.08
N GLN A 126 -1.26 5.98 -13.00
CA GLN A 126 -1.71 4.60 -12.81
C GLN A 126 -1.31 4.06 -11.45
N SER A 127 -2.21 3.27 -10.86
CA SER A 127 -1.93 2.57 -9.61
C SER A 127 -0.87 1.48 -9.85
N PRO A 128 0.22 1.44 -9.06
CA PRO A 128 1.22 0.38 -9.15
C PRO A 128 0.64 -1.03 -8.98
N PHE A 129 -0.41 -1.16 -8.17
CA PHE A 129 -1.14 -2.42 -8.02
C PHE A 129 -1.81 -2.83 -9.33
N VAL A 130 -2.46 -1.89 -10.03
CA VAL A 130 -3.08 -2.14 -11.33
C VAL A 130 -2.02 -2.53 -12.36
N THR A 131 -0.88 -1.84 -12.37
CA THR A 131 0.26 -2.16 -13.23
C THR A 131 0.73 -3.60 -12.99
N PHE A 132 1.03 -3.97 -11.75
CA PHE A 132 1.44 -5.34 -11.39
C PHE A 132 0.44 -6.39 -11.84
N PHE A 133 -0.84 -6.23 -11.47
CA PHE A 133 -1.89 -7.20 -11.79
C PHE A 133 -2.14 -7.31 -13.31
N SER A 134 -1.96 -6.23 -14.06
CA SER A 134 -2.05 -6.25 -15.53
C SER A 134 -0.90 -7.01 -16.19
N LYS A 135 0.26 -7.09 -15.53
CA LYS A 135 1.45 -7.80 -16.01
C LYS A 135 1.48 -9.29 -15.66
N LEU A 136 0.50 -9.80 -14.90
CA LEU A 136 0.39 -11.23 -14.58
C LEU A 136 -0.07 -12.10 -15.76
N GLY A 137 -0.48 -11.50 -16.88
CA GLY A 137 -0.96 -12.23 -18.06
C GLY A 137 -2.38 -12.79 -17.93
N VAL A 138 -3.10 -12.49 -16.83
CA VAL A 138 -4.50 -12.87 -16.66
C VAL A 138 -5.41 -11.78 -17.23
N PRO A 139 -6.30 -12.09 -18.18
CA PRO A 139 -7.19 -11.09 -18.77
C PRO A 139 -8.12 -10.49 -17.70
N TYR A 140 -8.43 -9.21 -17.85
CA TYR A 140 -9.34 -8.42 -17.00
C TYR A 140 -8.92 -8.19 -15.53
N ILE A 141 -7.93 -8.90 -15.00
CA ILE A 141 -7.48 -8.74 -13.61
C ILE A 141 -7.02 -7.31 -13.30
N GLY A 142 -6.29 -6.66 -14.22
CA GLY A 142 -5.90 -5.27 -14.09
C GLY A 142 -7.09 -4.31 -13.98
N SER A 143 -8.13 -4.53 -14.81
CA SER A 143 -9.37 -3.74 -14.78
C SER A 143 -10.14 -3.90 -13.48
N ILE A 144 -10.22 -5.13 -12.95
CA ILE A 144 -10.84 -5.40 -11.65
C ILE A 144 -10.09 -4.65 -10.55
N MET A 145 -8.75 -4.73 -10.54
CA MET A 145 -7.94 -4.01 -9.57
C MET A 145 -8.11 -2.50 -9.68
N ASN A 146 -8.29 -1.96 -10.89
CA ASN A 146 -8.52 -0.53 -11.08
C ASN A 146 -9.84 -0.09 -10.45
N ILE A 147 -10.91 -0.86 -10.64
CA ILE A 147 -12.20 -0.59 -9.98
C ILE A 147 -12.03 -0.61 -8.46
N VAL A 148 -11.35 -1.61 -7.92
CA VAL A 148 -11.08 -1.74 -6.48
C VAL A 148 -10.35 -0.52 -5.93
N VAL A 149 -9.30 -0.06 -6.61
CA VAL A 149 -8.52 1.12 -6.21
C VAL A 149 -9.35 2.41 -6.30
N LEU A 150 -10.16 2.56 -7.34
CA LEU A 150 -11.06 3.72 -7.49
C LEU A 150 -12.12 3.75 -6.38
N THR A 151 -12.75 2.61 -6.09
CA THR A 151 -13.71 2.49 -4.98
C THR A 151 -13.04 2.80 -3.64
N ALA A 152 -11.79 2.33 -3.45
CA ALA A 152 -11.01 2.64 -2.26
C ALA A 152 -10.75 4.15 -2.12
N ALA A 153 -10.34 4.83 -3.19
CA ALA A 153 -10.09 6.26 -3.20
C ALA A 153 -11.36 7.07 -2.89
N LEU A 154 -12.47 6.73 -3.56
CA LEU A 154 -13.78 7.36 -3.32
C LEU A 154 -14.25 7.17 -1.88
N SER A 155 -14.07 5.97 -1.32
CA SER A 155 -14.39 5.71 0.10
C SER A 155 -13.54 6.57 1.04
N SER A 156 -12.24 6.74 0.79
CA SER A 156 -11.38 7.59 1.62
C SER A 156 -11.79 9.06 1.56
N LEU A 157 -12.18 9.56 0.38
CA LEU A 157 -12.71 10.92 0.22
C LEU A 157 -14.02 11.10 0.97
N ASN A 158 -14.92 10.10 0.91
CA ASN A 158 -16.16 10.13 1.63
C ASN A 158 -15.93 10.20 3.15
N SER A 159 -15.07 9.34 3.71
CA SER A 159 -14.75 9.37 5.15
C SER A 159 -13.97 10.61 5.59
N GLY A 160 -13.22 11.27 4.70
CA GLY A 160 -12.45 12.48 5.03
C GLY A 160 -13.21 13.80 4.96
N LEU A 161 -14.39 13.82 4.32
CA LEU A 161 -15.31 14.97 4.33
C LEU A 161 -16.20 15.01 5.59
N TYR A 162 -16.22 13.93 6.37
CA TYR A 162 -16.94 13.79 7.64
C TYR A 162 -15.99 13.83 8.82
#